data_AF-A0A3B9KHE7-F1
#
_entry.id   AF-A0A3B9KHE7-F1
#
_cell.length_a   1.000
_cell.length_b   1.000
_cell.length_c   1.000
_cell.angle_alpha   90.00
_cell.angle_beta   90.00
_cell.angle_gamma   90.00
#
_symmetry.space_group_name_H-M   'P 1'
#
loop_
_entity.id
_entity.type
_entity.pdbx_description
1 polymer ?
#
loop_
_entity_poly.entity_id
_entity_poly.type
_entity_poly.pdbx_seq_one_letter_code
_entity_poly.pdbx_strand_id
1 'polypeptide(L)' 'IRLALDRPEEVFLPQIRALLRVGVAYDLRIMLPMVTVPQEVEAALALIDHAVKDLERDGQQTRRIPIGIMVETP' A
#
# COMPACT_ATOMS: atom_id res chain seq x y z
N ILE A 1 -7.43 -7.19 4.65
CA ILE A 1 -6.46 -6.17 5.13
C ILE A 1 -5.80 -6.49 6.48
N ARG A 2 -6.54 -6.96 7.50
CA ARG A 2 -6.04 -7.15 8.89
C ARG A 2 -4.70 -7.89 9.04
N LEU A 3 -4.56 -9.10 8.48
CA LEU A 3 -3.29 -9.85 8.51
C LEU A 3 -2.11 -9.02 7.98
N ALA A 4 -2.35 -8.22 6.94
CA ALA A 4 -1.33 -7.38 6.36
C ALA A 4 -0.95 -6.20 7.27
N LEU A 5 -1.91 -5.65 8.02
CA LEU A 5 -1.66 -4.62 9.04
C LEU A 5 -0.98 -5.20 10.29
N ASP A 6 -1.30 -6.44 10.66
CA ASP A 6 -0.71 -7.14 11.81
C ASP A 6 0.74 -7.58 11.53
N ARG A 7 1.06 -7.90 10.27
CA ARG A 7 2.40 -8.31 9.82
C ARG A 7 2.90 -7.45 8.66
N PRO A 8 3.16 -6.16 8.90
CA PRO A 8 3.43 -5.20 7.84
C PRO A 8 4.73 -5.52 7.08
N GLU A 9 5.80 -5.89 7.78
CA GLU A 9 7.10 -6.18 7.16
C GLU A 9 7.13 -7.48 6.36
N GLU A 10 6.40 -8.52 6.81
CA GLU A 10 6.39 -9.83 6.18
C GLU A 10 5.42 -9.90 4.99
N VAL A 11 4.27 -9.23 5.10
CA VAL A 11 3.14 -9.41 4.17
C VAL A 11 2.87 -8.14 3.35
N PHE A 12 2.73 -6.98 3.99
CA PHE A 12 2.21 -5.79 3.33
C PHE A 12 3.27 -5.01 2.55
N LEU A 13 4.33 -4.59 3.24
CA LEU A 13 5.36 -3.72 2.69
C LEU A 13 6.13 -4.32 1.52
N PRO A 14 6.47 -5.64 1.47
CA PRO A 14 7.10 -6.22 0.29
C PRO A 14 6.25 -6.08 -0.98
N GLN A 15 4.93 -6.31 -0.87
CA GLN A 15 3.99 -6.17 -1.99
C GLN A 15 3.83 -4.70 -2.40
N ILE A 16 3.65 -3.79 -1.44
CA ILE A 16 3.52 -2.35 -1.70
C ILE A 16 4.78 -1.81 -2.37
N ARG A 17 5.97 -2.09 -1.85
CA ARG A 17 7.24 -1.64 -2.44
C ARG A 17 7.40 -2.15 -3.88
N ALA A 18 7.00 -3.39 -4.16
CA ALA A 18 7.00 -3.92 -5.52
C ALA A 18 6.05 -3.16 -6.45
N LEU A 19 4.82 -2.91 -6.02
CA LEU A 19 3.83 -2.16 -6.80
C LEU A 19 4.29 -0.73 -7.08
N LEU A 20 4.80 -0.02 -6.08
CA LEU A 20 5.26 1.37 -6.20
C LEU A 20 6.40 1.53 -7.24
N ARG A 21 7.33 0.56 -7.30
CA ARG A 21 8.39 0.55 -8.33
C ARG A 21 7.83 0.32 -9.73
N VAL A 22 6.88 -0.61 -9.88
CA VAL A 22 6.24 -0.91 -11.17
C VAL A 22 5.34 0.24 -11.63
N GLY A 23 4.74 0.98 -10.69
CA GLY A 23 3.89 2.15 -10.98
C GLY A 23 4.61 3.30 -11.68
N VAL A 24 5.95 3.30 -11.69
CA VAL A 24 6.73 4.24 -12.51
C VAL A 24 6.49 4.01 -14.01
N ALA A 25 6.36 2.75 -14.41
CA ALA A 25 6.22 2.36 -15.82
C ALA A 25 4.77 2.11 -16.27
N TYR A 26 3.86 1.82 -15.34
CA TYR A 26 2.49 1.42 -15.65
C TYR A 26 1.44 2.22 -14.86
N ASP A 27 0.26 2.42 -15.45
CA ASP A 27 -0.89 3.01 -14.77
C ASP A 27 -1.58 1.97 -13.89
N LEU A 28 -1.23 1.98 -12.59
CA LEU A 28 -1.74 1.03 -11.60
C LEU A 28 -2.69 1.71 -10.63
N ARG A 29 -3.51 0.90 -9.95
CA ARG A 29 -4.33 1.26 -8.80
C ARG A 29 -4.25 0.13 -7.78
N ILE A 30 -4.19 0.47 -6.49
CA ILE A 30 -4.19 -0.53 -5.41
C ILE A 30 -5.57 -0.54 -4.77
N MET A 31 -6.15 -1.73 -4.60
CA MET A 31 -7.43 -1.92 -3.91
C MET A 31 -7.20 -2.65 -2.60
N LEU A 32 -7.61 -2.05 -1.48
CA LEU A 32 -7.52 -2.67 -0.16
C LEU A 32 -8.75 -3.56 0.09
N PRO A 33 -8.59 -4.88 0.31
CA PRO A 33 -9.71 -5.80 0.52
C PRO A 33 -10.11 -5.92 1.99
N MET A 34 -11.35 -6.28 2.23
CA MET A 34 -11.93 -6.60 3.55
C MET A 34 -11.83 -5.44 4.54
N VAL A 35 -11.97 -4.20 4.05
CA VAL A 35 -11.99 -3.00 4.89
C VAL A 35 -13.35 -2.92 5.59
N THR A 36 -13.36 -2.70 6.90
CA THR A 36 -14.55 -2.61 7.75
C THR A 36 -14.67 -1.28 8.48
N VAL A 37 -13.54 -0.62 8.76
CA VAL A 37 -13.53 0.67 9.46
C VAL A 37 -12.52 1.63 8.83
N PRO A 38 -12.74 2.97 8.92
CA PRO A 38 -11.82 3.96 8.34
C PRO A 38 -10.37 3.83 8.83
N GLN A 39 -10.16 3.42 10.08
CA GLN A 39 -8.83 3.29 10.69
C GLN A 39 -7.96 2.24 9.99
N GLU A 40 -8.56 1.20 9.40
CA GLU A 40 -7.82 0.21 8.61
C GLU A 40 -7.24 0.85 7.33
N VAL A 41 -7.96 1.80 6.73
CA VAL A 41 -7.49 2.55 5.56
C VAL A 41 -6.40 3.54 5.97
N GLU A 42 -6.60 4.28 7.06
CA GLU A 42 -5.60 5.22 7.57
C GLU A 42 -4.27 4.51 7.90
N ALA A 43 -4.32 3.36 8.57
CA ALA A 43 -3.15 2.55 8.88
C ALA A 43 -2.44 2.05 7.61
N ALA A 44 -3.20 1.56 6.62
CA ALA A 44 -2.65 1.13 5.34
C ALA A 44 -1.98 2.29 4.58
N LEU A 45 -2.63 3.46 4.52
CA LEU A 45 -2.08 4.64 3.87
C LEU A 45 -0.78 5.11 4.54
N ALA A 46 -0.72 5.13 5.87
CA ALA A 46 0.50 5.49 6.60
C ALA A 46 1.67 4.55 6.27
N LEU A 47 1.42 3.24 6.17
CA LEU A 47 2.43 2.25 5.76
C LEU A 47 2.87 2.45 4.30
N ILE A 48 1.93 2.76 3.40
CA ILE A 48 2.26 3.05 1.99
C ILE A 48 3.11 4.33 1.89
N ASP A 49 2.77 5.37 2.65
CA ASP A 49 3.56 6.60 2.75
C ASP A 49 4.97 6.36 3.27
N HIS A 50 5.12 5.50 4.28
CA HIS A 50 6.42 5.08 4.77
C HIS A 50 7.22 4.36 3.67
N ALA A 51 6.59 3.43 2.95
CA ALA A 51 7.25 2.69 1.86
C ALA A 51 7.69 3.61 0.71
N VAL A 52 6.91 4.63 0.36
CA VAL A 52 7.31 5.63 -0.64
C VAL A 52 8.57 6.37 -0.18
N LYS A 53 8.56 6.90 1.05
CA LYS A 53 9.71 7.64 1.61
C LYS A 53 10.96 6.78 1.74
N ASP A 54 10.82 5.51 2.12
CA ASP A 54 11.94 4.56 2.16
C ASP A 54 12.58 4.40 0.78
N LEU A 55 11.77 4.15 -0.25
CA LEU A 55 12.27 3.97 -1.62
C LEU A 55 12.92 5.25 -2.17
N GLU A 56 12.33 6.42 -1.90
CA GLU A 56 12.90 7.72 -2.29
C GLU A 56 14.26 7.96 -1.60
N ARG A 57 14.35 7.66 -0.30
CA ARG A 57 15.58 7.77 0.48
C ARG A 57 16.68 6.85 -0.03
N ASP A 58 16.31 5.66 -0.49
CA ASP A 58 17.24 4.68 -1.09
C ASP A 58 17.60 5.03 -2.55
N GLY A 59 17.11 6.15 -3.09
CA GLY A 59 17.35 6.58 -4.47
C GLY A 59 16.65 5.72 -5.52
N GLN A 60 15.65 4.92 -5.12
CA GLN A 60 14.89 4.07 -6.04
C GLN A 60 13.80 4.88 -6.73
N GLN A 61 13.63 4.67 -8.03
CA GLN A 61 12.49 5.22 -8.75
C GLN A 61 11.20 4.61 -8.21
N THR A 62 10.29 5.48 -7.80
CA THR A 62 9.02 5.10 -7.19
C THR A 62 7.94 6.10 -7.59
N ARG A 63 6.69 5.64 -7.66
CA ARG A 63 5.53 6.50 -7.90
C ARG A 63 4.46 6.17 -6.88
N ARG A 64 3.89 7.19 -6.24
CA ARG A 64 2.69 7.01 -5.43
C ARG A 64 1.51 6.61 -6.32
N ILE A 65 0.89 5.47 -6.00
CA ILE A 65 -0.21 4.89 -6.76
C ILE A 65 -1.55 5.30 -6.13
N PRO A 66 -2.61 5.61 -6.92
CA PRO A 66 -3.95 5.82 -6.38
C PRO A 66 -4.45 4.59 -5.62
N ILE A 67 -5.02 4.83 -4.43
CA ILE A 67 -5.51 3.79 -3.53
C ILE A 67 -7.03 3.86 -3.45
N GLY A 68 -7.69 2.72 -3.59
CA GLY A 68 -9.12 2.53 -3.34
C GLY A 68 -9.37 1.41 -2.35
N ILE A 69 -10.64 1.21 -1.98
CA ILE A 69 -11.09 0.11 -1.13
C ILE A 69 -12.06 -0.77 -1.90
N MET A 70 -12.02 -2.07 -1.62
CA MET A 70 -13.06 -2.99 -2.08
C MET A 70 -14.24 -2.91 -1.11
N VAL A 71 -15.43 -2.56 -1.62
CA VAL A 71 -16.67 -2.55 -0.83
C VAL A 71 -17.27 -3.95 -0.90
N GLU A 72 -16.84 -4.81 0.01
CA GLU A 72 -17.22 -6.24 0.06
C GLU A 72 -17.65 -6.70 1.47
N THR A 73 -17.67 -5.78 2.42
CA THR A 73 -18.07 -6.00 3.81
C THR A 73 -19.41 -5.30 4.08
N PRO A 74 -20.36 -5.95 4.79
CA PRO A 74 -21.65 -5.36 5.12
C PRO A 74 -21.55 -4.15 6.06
#